data_AF-A0A1E4KFB0-F1
#
_entry.id   AF-A0A1E4KFB0-F1
#
_cell.length_a   1.000
_cell.length_b   1.000
_cell.length_c   1.000
_cell.angle_alpha   90.00
_cell.angle_beta   90.00
_cell.angle_gamma   90.00
#
_symmetry.space_group_name_H-M   'P 1'
#
loop_
_entity.id
_entity.type
_entity.pdbx_description
1 polymer ?
#
loop_
_entity_poly.entity_id
_entity_poly.type
_entity_poly.pdbx_seq_one_letter_code
_entity_poly.pdbx_strand_id
1 'polypeptide(L)'
;RAETRFGDVKNTYSNPHQLGADRWMGLIAARQRTDEAVLVVSVGTAMTVDALSGDGTFLGGVIVPGVHLMQQALRQGTARVDEVVGAWQAFPTATADAVQSGIVAALCGAIAQQHARLTEVAGMAPRCLLTGGDAEKVLSHLRIPAEHVPTLVLEGIDCVARGTAAP
;
A
#
# COMPACT_ATOMS: atom_id res chain seq x y z
N ARG A 1 -2.55 19.21 -4.30
CA ARG A 1 -1.81 18.32 -5.24
C ARG A 1 -0.59 17.78 -4.49
N ALA A 2 0.18 16.84 -5.04
CA ALA A 2 1.47 16.52 -4.45
C ALA A 2 2.44 17.70 -4.61
N GLU A 3 3.15 18.00 -3.54
CA GLU A 3 4.10 19.11 -3.41
C GLU A 3 5.45 18.57 -2.94
N THR A 4 6.47 19.42 -2.91
CA THR A 4 7.81 19.06 -2.39
C THR A 4 7.80 18.77 -0.89
N ARG A 5 6.92 19.44 -0.12
CA ARG A 5 6.83 19.30 1.33
C ARG A 5 5.44 19.70 1.83
N PHE A 6 4.98 19.06 2.90
CA PHE A 6 3.85 19.52 3.72
C PHE A 6 4.11 19.16 5.18
N GLY A 7 4.19 20.15 6.07
CA GLY A 7 4.68 19.93 7.44
C GLY A 7 6.05 19.24 7.43
N ASP A 8 6.17 18.13 8.14
CA ASP A 8 7.39 17.31 8.15
C ASP A 8 7.49 16.28 7.03
N VAL A 9 6.43 16.09 6.24
CA VAL A 9 6.47 15.17 5.12
C VAL A 9 7.24 15.80 3.96
N LYS A 10 8.36 15.19 3.56
CA LYS A 10 9.21 15.59 2.43
C LYS A 10 9.02 14.61 1.28
N ASN A 11 8.67 15.13 0.10
CA ASN A 11 8.51 14.32 -1.11
C ASN A 11 9.82 14.23 -1.89
N THR A 12 10.36 13.03 -2.03
CA THR A 12 11.65 12.80 -2.71
C THR A 12 11.52 12.27 -4.14
N TYR A 13 10.31 12.21 -4.71
CA TYR A 13 10.17 11.95 -6.14
C TYR A 13 11.03 12.95 -6.93
N SER A 14 11.73 12.46 -7.95
CA SER A 14 12.53 13.31 -8.86
C SER A 14 11.70 14.46 -9.45
N ASN A 15 10.41 14.21 -9.68
CA ASN A 15 9.40 15.23 -9.91
C ASN A 15 8.25 15.06 -8.89
N PRO A 16 8.21 15.87 -7.82
CA PRO A 16 7.21 15.76 -6.74
C PRO A 16 5.76 15.81 -7.22
N HIS A 17 5.48 16.53 -8.31
CA HIS A 17 4.13 16.68 -8.85
C HIS A 17 3.61 15.43 -9.59
N GLN A 18 4.46 14.44 -9.85
CA GLN A 18 4.06 13.15 -10.44
C GLN A 18 3.55 12.15 -9.39
N LEU A 19 3.76 12.41 -8.10
CA LEU A 19 3.18 11.57 -7.06
C LEU A 19 1.65 11.72 -7.06
N GLY A 20 0.94 10.59 -7.02
CA GLY A 20 -0.51 10.56 -6.92
C GLY A 20 -1.01 11.37 -5.71
N ALA A 21 -2.06 12.17 -5.90
CA ALA A 21 -2.57 13.03 -4.84
C ALA A 21 -3.11 12.22 -3.65
N ASP A 22 -3.70 11.07 -3.90
CA ASP A 22 -4.16 10.10 -2.91
C ASP A 22 -3.01 9.52 -2.07
N ARG A 23 -1.91 9.09 -2.71
CA ARG A 23 -0.69 8.63 -2.02
C ARG A 23 -0.09 9.73 -1.15
N TRP A 24 -0.05 10.95 -1.67
CA TRP A 24 0.43 12.12 -0.92
C TRP A 24 -0.41 12.40 0.33
N MET A 25 -1.75 12.36 0.22
CA MET A 25 -2.63 12.52 1.38
C MET A 25 -2.46 11.38 2.39
N GLY A 26 -2.27 10.14 1.92
CA GLY A 26 -1.99 9.00 2.80
C GLY A 26 -0.71 9.18 3.61
N LEU A 27 0.37 9.68 2.99
CA LEU A 27 1.63 9.98 3.68
C LEU A 27 1.49 11.10 4.72
N ILE A 28 0.75 12.17 4.38
CA ILE A 28 0.44 13.27 5.32
C ILE A 28 -0.36 12.75 6.51
N ALA A 29 -1.40 11.96 6.28
CA ALA A 29 -2.21 11.36 7.34
C ALA A 29 -1.38 10.42 8.22
N ALA A 30 -0.53 9.59 7.62
CA ALA A 30 0.34 8.69 8.36
C ALA A 30 1.28 9.44 9.30
N ARG A 31 1.83 10.58 8.86
CA ARG A 31 2.67 11.45 9.71
C ARG A 31 1.91 12.02 10.91
N GLN A 32 0.63 12.35 10.77
CA GLN A 32 -0.19 12.80 11.91
C GLN A 32 -0.44 11.69 12.94
N ARG A 33 -0.34 10.42 12.52
CA ARG A 33 -0.59 9.26 13.38
C ARG A 33 0.68 8.73 14.04
N THR A 34 1.87 9.09 13.53
CA THR A 34 3.15 8.56 14.02
C THR A 34 4.36 9.34 13.51
N ASP A 35 5.37 9.45 14.39
CA ASP A 35 6.73 9.89 14.04
C ASP A 35 7.68 8.72 13.75
N GLU A 36 7.20 7.48 13.87
CA GLU A 36 7.97 6.29 13.53
C GLU A 36 8.04 6.08 12.01
N ALA A 37 8.96 5.23 11.56
CA ALA A 37 8.93 4.75 10.18
C ALA A 37 7.64 3.97 9.93
N VAL A 38 6.99 4.23 8.79
CA VAL A 38 5.67 3.69 8.47
C VAL A 38 5.54 3.35 6.98
N LEU A 39 4.94 2.19 6.71
CA LEU A 39 4.39 1.85 5.41
C LEU A 39 2.94 2.32 5.31
N VAL A 40 2.63 3.02 4.22
CA VAL A 40 1.27 3.37 3.82
C VAL A 40 0.89 2.50 2.64
N VAL A 41 -0.08 1.62 2.83
CA VAL A 41 -0.55 0.66 1.83
C VAL A 41 -1.98 1.01 1.45
N SER A 42 -2.20 1.35 0.19
CA SER A 42 -3.55 1.56 -0.35
C SER A 42 -3.90 0.40 -1.27
N VAL A 43 -4.95 -0.35 -0.94
CA VAL A 43 -5.41 -1.51 -1.72
C VAL A 43 -6.70 -1.17 -2.45
N GLY A 44 -6.59 -0.80 -3.71
CA GLY A 44 -7.72 -0.53 -4.61
C GLY A 44 -7.50 -1.15 -5.99
N THR A 45 -7.89 -0.43 -7.05
CA THR A 45 -7.68 -0.87 -8.44
C THR A 45 -6.21 -1.22 -8.71
N ALA A 46 -5.30 -0.36 -8.25
CA ALA A 46 -3.90 -0.69 -8.02
C ALA A 46 -3.66 -0.77 -6.51
N MET A 47 -2.64 -1.52 -6.11
CA MET A 47 -2.09 -1.44 -4.77
C MET A 47 -0.82 -0.59 -4.77
N THR A 48 -0.71 0.36 -3.85
CA THR A 48 0.52 1.10 -3.60
C THR A 48 1.08 0.69 -2.24
N VAL A 49 2.42 0.68 -2.12
CA VAL A 49 3.12 0.49 -0.86
C VAL A 49 4.18 1.58 -0.77
N ASP A 50 3.90 2.58 0.05
CA ASP A 50 4.67 3.80 0.20
C ASP A 50 5.44 3.80 1.52
N ALA A 51 6.73 4.09 1.48
CA ALA A 51 7.59 4.10 2.66
C ALA A 51 7.88 5.54 3.12
N LEU A 52 7.59 5.80 4.39
CA LEU A 52 7.87 7.07 5.05
C LEU A 52 8.82 6.79 6.23
N SER A 53 10.00 7.39 6.24
CA SER A 53 10.97 7.25 7.33
C SER A 53 10.54 8.04 8.57
N GLY A 54 11.14 7.75 9.73
CA GLY A 54 10.81 8.44 10.99
C GLY A 54 11.05 9.96 10.98
N ASP A 55 11.93 10.47 10.13
CA ASP A 55 12.19 11.91 9.96
C ASP A 55 11.24 12.61 8.96
N GLY A 56 10.18 11.91 8.52
CA GLY A 56 9.18 12.45 7.59
C GLY A 56 9.59 12.40 6.12
N THR A 57 10.70 11.75 5.77
CA THR A 57 11.11 11.62 4.38
C THR A 57 10.33 10.50 3.67
N PHE A 58 9.57 10.83 2.63
CA PHE A 58 8.98 9.82 1.75
C PHE A 58 10.11 9.20 0.93
N LEU A 59 10.44 7.94 1.17
CA LEU A 59 11.57 7.24 0.54
C LEU A 59 11.23 6.70 -0.86
N GLY A 60 9.97 6.80 -1.25
CA GLY A 60 9.42 6.19 -2.45
C GLY A 60 8.48 5.03 -2.11
N GLY A 61 8.05 4.32 -3.15
CA GLY A 61 7.10 3.23 -3.01
C GLY A 61 6.90 2.48 -4.32
N VAL A 62 6.23 1.34 -4.24
CA VAL A 62 5.90 0.51 -5.39
C VAL A 62 4.43 0.62 -5.74
N ILE A 63 4.11 0.47 -7.03
CA ILE A 63 2.75 0.34 -7.54
C ILE A 63 2.64 -1.04 -8.17
N VAL A 64 1.67 -1.83 -7.74
CA VAL A 64 1.36 -3.15 -8.30
C VAL A 64 -0.12 -3.22 -8.67
N PRO A 65 -0.52 -4.04 -9.65
CA PRO A 65 -1.94 -4.19 -9.97
C PRO A 65 -2.70 -4.73 -8.75
N GLY A 66 -3.92 -4.24 -8.52
CA GLY A 66 -4.79 -4.76 -7.47
C GLY A 66 -5.38 -6.12 -7.85
N VAL A 67 -6.19 -6.69 -6.95
CA VAL A 67 -6.78 -8.03 -7.11
C VAL A 67 -7.50 -8.15 -8.46
N HIS A 68 -8.39 -7.21 -8.77
CA HIS A 68 -9.19 -7.26 -9.99
C HIS A 68 -8.34 -7.12 -11.26
N LEU A 69 -7.36 -6.22 -11.28
CA LEU A 69 -6.48 -6.03 -12.43
C LEU A 69 -5.61 -7.27 -12.70
N MET A 70 -5.09 -7.90 -11.65
CA MET A 70 -4.32 -9.14 -11.80
C MET A 70 -5.19 -10.28 -12.35
N GLN A 71 -6.41 -10.45 -11.82
CA GLN A 71 -7.36 -11.45 -12.34
C GLN A 71 -7.69 -11.19 -13.81
N GLN A 72 -7.99 -9.95 -14.17
CA GLN A 72 -8.30 -9.56 -15.54
C GLN A 72 -7.12 -9.83 -16.48
N ALA A 73 -5.90 -9.46 -16.09
CA ALA A 73 -4.70 -9.68 -16.90
C ALA A 73 -4.47 -11.18 -17.19
N LEU A 74 -4.66 -12.05 -16.19
CA LEU A 74 -4.53 -13.50 -16.35
C LEU A 74 -5.60 -14.08 -17.27
N ARG A 75 -6.86 -13.63 -17.14
CA ARG A 75 -7.96 -14.04 -18.02
C ARG A 75 -7.73 -13.65 -19.47
N GLN A 76 -7.22 -12.44 -19.72
CA GLN A 76 -6.94 -11.96 -21.07
C GLN A 76 -5.71 -12.63 -21.70
N GLY A 77 -4.69 -12.92 -20.88
CA GLY A 77 -3.41 -13.45 -21.35
C GLY A 77 -3.34 -14.98 -21.49
N THR A 78 -4.33 -15.74 -20.98
CA THR A 78 -4.25 -17.20 -20.93
C THR A 78 -5.59 -17.87 -21.28
N ALA A 79 -5.57 -18.85 -22.19
CA ALA A 79 -6.77 -19.50 -22.72
C ALA A 79 -7.49 -20.45 -21.73
N ARG A 80 -7.04 -20.58 -20.47
CA ARG A 80 -7.50 -21.62 -19.52
C ARG A 80 -7.80 -21.11 -18.10
N VAL A 81 -7.77 -19.80 -17.85
CA VAL A 81 -8.23 -19.26 -16.57
C VAL A 81 -9.74 -19.03 -16.68
N ASP A 82 -10.51 -20.00 -16.20
CA ASP A 82 -11.97 -19.94 -16.17
C ASP A 82 -12.49 -18.75 -15.34
N GLU A 83 -13.76 -18.38 -15.54
CA GLU A 83 -14.42 -17.30 -14.80
C GLU A 83 -14.66 -17.62 -13.32
N VAL A 84 -14.47 -18.88 -12.91
CA VAL A 84 -14.72 -19.35 -11.55
C VAL A 84 -13.76 -18.68 -10.56
N VAL A 85 -14.34 -18.11 -9.49
CA VAL A 85 -13.57 -17.55 -8.38
C VAL A 85 -13.00 -18.70 -7.55
N GLY A 86 -11.67 -18.83 -7.52
CA GLY A 86 -10.98 -19.79 -6.67
C GLY A 86 -10.90 -19.33 -5.21
N ALA A 87 -10.50 -20.24 -4.33
CA ALA A 87 -10.21 -19.97 -2.94
C ALA A 87 -8.70 -19.90 -2.67
N TRP A 88 -8.31 -19.15 -1.65
CA TRP A 88 -6.91 -19.15 -1.21
C TRP A 88 -6.53 -20.50 -0.60
N GLN A 89 -5.36 -21.01 -1.00
CA GLN A 89 -4.73 -22.20 -0.44
C GLN A 89 -3.21 -21.99 -0.42
N ALA A 90 -2.50 -22.57 0.54
CA ALA A 90 -1.04 -22.46 0.61
C ALA A 90 -0.35 -23.13 -0.60
N PHE A 91 -0.88 -24.27 -1.06
CA PHE A 91 -0.38 -25.05 -2.19
C PHE A 91 -1.56 -25.56 -3.03
N PRO A 92 -2.14 -24.71 -3.88
CA PRO A 92 -3.35 -25.03 -4.64
C PRO A 92 -3.08 -26.07 -5.73
N THR A 93 -4.05 -26.97 -5.94
CA THR A 93 -3.99 -28.01 -6.98
C THR A 93 -5.01 -27.81 -8.11
N ALA A 94 -5.75 -26.70 -8.10
CA ALA A 94 -6.67 -26.29 -9.17
C ALA A 94 -6.31 -24.90 -9.68
N THR A 95 -6.53 -24.66 -10.99
CA THR A 95 -6.13 -23.40 -11.65
C THR A 95 -6.76 -22.16 -11.01
N ALA A 96 -8.05 -22.21 -10.69
CA ALA A 96 -8.75 -21.07 -10.07
C ALA A 96 -8.15 -20.71 -8.70
N ASP A 97 -7.86 -21.72 -7.88
CA ASP A 97 -7.23 -21.55 -6.57
C ASP A 97 -5.77 -21.09 -6.69
N ALA A 98 -5.05 -21.57 -7.71
CA ALA A 98 -3.68 -21.13 -8.02
C ALA A 98 -3.62 -19.65 -8.40
N VAL A 99 -4.57 -19.19 -9.21
CA VAL A 99 -4.71 -17.76 -9.54
C VAL A 99 -5.01 -16.94 -8.29
N GLN A 100 -6.02 -17.32 -7.50
CA GLN A 100 -6.39 -16.58 -6.30
C GLN A 100 -5.24 -16.52 -5.28
N SER A 101 -4.59 -17.66 -5.03
CA SER A 101 -3.48 -17.77 -4.08
C SER A 101 -2.25 -17.01 -4.56
N GLY A 102 -1.94 -17.06 -5.85
CA GLY A 102 -0.84 -16.32 -6.47
C GLY A 102 -1.02 -14.81 -6.37
N ILE A 103 -2.24 -14.30 -6.57
CA ILE A 103 -2.55 -12.88 -6.42
C ILE A 103 -2.35 -12.42 -4.97
N VAL A 104 -2.92 -13.16 -4.01
CA VAL A 104 -2.74 -12.86 -2.58
C VAL A 104 -1.26 -12.88 -2.20
N ALA A 105 -0.51 -13.89 -2.67
CA ALA A 105 0.92 -14.01 -2.43
C ALA A 105 1.70 -12.83 -3.04
N ALA A 106 1.35 -12.37 -4.23
CA ALA A 106 2.00 -11.23 -4.88
C ALA A 106 1.77 -9.93 -4.08
N LEU A 107 0.53 -9.67 -3.65
CA LEU A 107 0.20 -8.48 -2.87
C LEU A 107 0.86 -8.51 -1.48
N CYS A 108 0.72 -9.61 -0.74
CA CYS A 108 1.36 -9.77 0.57
C CYS A 108 2.89 -9.72 0.46
N GLY A 109 3.46 -10.31 -0.59
CA GLY A 109 4.88 -10.31 -0.87
C GLY A 109 5.43 -8.91 -1.14
N ALA A 110 4.70 -8.08 -1.90
CA ALA A 110 5.09 -6.69 -2.14
C ALA A 110 5.15 -5.88 -0.83
N ILE A 111 4.14 -6.03 0.04
CA ILE A 111 4.12 -5.39 1.36
C ILE A 111 5.27 -5.90 2.22
N ALA A 112 5.45 -7.22 2.31
CA ALA A 112 6.49 -7.83 3.13
C ALA A 112 7.90 -7.42 2.68
N GLN A 113 8.13 -7.32 1.36
CA GLN A 113 9.41 -6.89 0.84
C GLN A 113 9.70 -5.42 1.16
N GLN A 114 8.72 -4.51 1.03
CA GLN A 114 8.93 -3.12 1.44
C GLN A 114 9.09 -2.98 2.96
N HIS A 115 8.39 -3.80 3.75
CA HIS A 115 8.49 -3.80 5.21
C HIS A 115 9.90 -4.19 5.65
N ALA A 116 10.46 -5.25 5.07
CA ALA A 116 11.84 -5.66 5.32
C ALA A 116 12.85 -4.56 4.95
N ARG A 117 12.73 -3.96 3.76
CA ARG A 117 13.61 -2.87 3.32
C ARG A 117 13.53 -1.66 4.25
N LEU A 118 12.33 -1.26 4.65
CA LEU A 118 12.16 -0.13 5.56
C LEU A 118 12.66 -0.47 6.97
N THR A 119 12.55 -1.74 7.40
CA THR A 119 13.16 -2.21 8.66
C THR A 119 14.68 -2.04 8.64
N GLU A 120 15.34 -2.40 7.54
CA GLU A 120 16.80 -2.21 7.38
C GLU A 120 17.20 -0.73 7.46
N VAL A 121 16.42 0.15 6.84
CA VAL A 121 16.67 1.61 6.85
C VAL A 121 16.41 2.22 8.23
N ALA A 122 15.33 1.80 8.91
CA ALA A 122 14.90 2.39 10.18
C ALA A 122 15.61 1.77 11.41
N GLY A 123 16.24 0.60 11.27
CA GLY A 123 16.83 -0.16 12.38
C GLY A 123 15.82 -0.83 13.31
N MET A 124 14.52 -0.68 13.03
CA MET A 124 13.41 -1.28 13.77
C MET A 124 12.23 -1.55 12.84
N ALA A 125 11.33 -2.46 13.25
CA ALA A 125 10.16 -2.79 12.44
C ALA A 125 9.24 -1.56 12.29
N PRO A 126 8.95 -1.10 11.06
CA PRO A 126 8.07 0.04 10.84
C PRO A 126 6.62 -0.33 11.08
N ARG A 127 5.81 0.68 11.37
CA ARG A 127 4.35 0.56 11.37
C ARG A 127 3.85 0.26 9.95
N CYS A 128 2.66 -0.33 9.85
CA CYS A 128 2.01 -0.61 8.57
C CYS A 128 0.55 -0.19 8.63
N LEU A 129 0.16 0.81 7.84
CA LEU A 129 -1.19 1.32 7.74
C LEU A 129 -1.79 0.87 6.41
N LEU A 130 -2.90 0.14 6.45
CA LEU A 130 -3.62 -0.33 5.27
C LEU A 130 -4.91 0.47 5.09
N THR A 131 -5.23 0.81 3.84
CA THR A 131 -6.47 1.49 3.45
C THR A 131 -6.94 0.97 2.10
N GLY A 132 -8.08 1.48 1.61
CA GLY A 132 -8.66 1.12 0.32
C GLY A 132 -9.69 -0.02 0.41
N GLY A 133 -10.57 -0.09 -0.58
CA GLY A 133 -11.76 -0.97 -0.55
C GLY A 133 -11.46 -2.47 -0.56
N ASP A 134 -10.25 -2.86 -0.96
CA ASP A 134 -9.82 -4.26 -1.02
C ASP A 134 -8.85 -4.64 0.11
N ALA A 135 -8.64 -3.76 1.10
CA ALA A 135 -7.67 -3.98 2.19
C ALA A 135 -7.89 -5.31 2.95
N GLU A 136 -9.15 -5.68 3.23
CA GLU A 136 -9.50 -6.91 3.95
C GLU A 136 -9.06 -8.20 3.23
N LYS A 137 -9.00 -8.15 1.89
CA LYS A 137 -8.51 -9.27 1.06
C LYS A 137 -7.01 -9.53 1.24
N VAL A 138 -6.28 -8.54 1.75
CA VAL A 138 -4.84 -8.64 2.02
C VAL A 138 -4.58 -8.84 3.51
N LEU A 139 -5.27 -8.08 4.37
CA LEU A 139 -5.12 -8.14 5.83
C LEU A 139 -5.24 -9.55 6.39
N SER A 140 -6.24 -10.30 5.92
CA SER A 140 -6.51 -11.69 6.34
C SER A 140 -5.36 -12.67 6.08
N HIS A 141 -4.42 -12.33 5.20
CA HIS A 141 -3.29 -13.18 4.80
C HIS A 141 -1.92 -12.60 5.13
N LEU A 142 -1.87 -11.33 5.57
CA LEU A 142 -0.64 -10.62 5.85
C LEU A 142 -0.02 -11.11 7.18
N ARG A 143 1.28 -11.43 7.15
CA ARG A 143 2.03 -11.91 8.34
C ARG A 143 2.74 -10.78 9.11
N ILE A 144 2.48 -9.53 8.73
CA ILE A 144 3.05 -8.34 9.35
C ILE A 144 1.93 -7.64 10.12
N PRO A 145 2.18 -7.18 11.37
CA PRO A 145 1.23 -6.36 12.10
C PRO A 145 0.84 -5.12 11.29
N ALA A 146 -0.46 -4.97 11.03
CA ALA A 146 -1.02 -3.93 10.20
C ALA A 146 -2.28 -3.35 10.84
N GLU A 147 -2.44 -2.04 10.74
CA GLU A 147 -3.63 -1.31 11.18
C GLU A 147 -4.49 -0.97 9.96
N HIS A 148 -5.76 -1.37 9.97
CA HIS A 148 -6.70 -0.98 8.93
C HIS A 148 -7.28 0.40 9.23
N VAL A 149 -7.02 1.36 8.35
CA VAL A 149 -7.51 2.74 8.44
C VAL A 149 -8.26 3.11 7.15
N PRO A 150 -9.57 2.79 7.05
CA PRO A 150 -10.36 3.05 5.84
C PRO A 150 -10.41 4.53 5.43
N THR A 151 -10.25 5.44 6.39
CA THR A 151 -10.35 6.89 6.22
C THR A 151 -9.02 7.59 5.96
N LEU A 152 -7.91 6.87 5.85
CA LEU A 152 -6.55 7.45 5.85
C LEU A 152 -6.37 8.58 4.83
N VAL A 153 -6.85 8.39 3.59
CA VAL A 153 -6.75 9.42 2.55
C VAL A 153 -7.61 10.65 2.88
N LEU A 154 -8.80 10.44 3.46
CA LEU A 154 -9.70 11.53 3.87
C LEU A 154 -9.12 12.32 5.04
N GLU A 155 -8.47 11.66 5.98
CA GLU A 155 -7.74 12.31 7.08
C GLU A 155 -6.64 13.23 6.56
N GLY A 156 -5.91 12.80 5.52
CA GLY A 156 -4.90 13.63 4.86
C GLY A 156 -5.50 14.86 4.18
N ILE A 157 -6.66 14.71 3.53
CA ILE A 157 -7.40 15.83 2.93
C ILE A 157 -7.84 16.83 4.00
N ASP A 158 -8.43 16.35 5.10
CA ASP A 158 -8.87 17.21 6.21
C ASP A 158 -7.70 17.97 6.83
N CYS A 159 -6.57 17.28 7.03
CA CYS A 159 -5.31 17.85 7.53
C CYS A 159 -4.80 19.00 6.64
N VAL A 160 -4.74 18.78 5.32
CA VAL A 160 -4.33 19.83 4.36
C VAL A 160 -5.34 20.97 4.32
N ALA A 161 -6.64 20.67 4.34
CA ALA A 161 -7.70 21.68 4.29
C ALA A 161 -7.70 22.61 5.52
N ARG A 162 -7.35 22.08 6.70
CA ARG A 162 -7.23 22.86 7.94
C ARG A 162 -5.90 23.62 8.07
N GLY A 163 -4.92 23.32 7.21
CA GLY A 163 -3.57 23.87 7.33
C GLY A 163 -2.81 23.38 8.57
N THR A 164 -3.26 22.28 9.18
CA THR A 164 -2.60 21.69 10.36
C THR A 164 -1.44 20.81 9.88
N ALA A 165 -0.22 21.32 9.96
CA ALA A 165 0.97 20.47 9.88
C ALA A 165 1.19 19.76 11.22
N ALA A 166 1.85 18.59 11.21
CA ALA A 166 2.35 17.98 12.44
C ALA A 166 3.30 19.00 13.10
N PRO A 167 3.28 19.13 14.44
CA PRO A 167 4.13 20.08 15.17
C PRO A 167 5.62 19.77 15.05
#